data_AF-A0A920PUH7-F1
#
_entry.id   AF-A0A920PUH7-F1
#
_cell.length_a   1.000
_cell.length_b   1.000
_cell.length_c   1.000
_cell.angle_alpha   90.00
_cell.angle_beta   90.00
_cell.angle_gamma   90.00
#
_symmetry.space_group_name_H-M   'P 1'
#
loop_
_entity.id
_entity.type
_entity.pdbx_description
1 polymer ?
#
loop_
_entity_poly.entity_id
_entity_poly.type
_entity_poly.pdbx_seq_one_letter_code
_entity_poly.pdbx_strand_id
1 'polypeptide(L)'
;MAKCPKCLKIFCSDHSNANSELCLECSEQWANVVAAMESGEVAISMGTVIGTDEITIKGDSIITKDGYPVATIKENTWYASPKQWYRVKNQLLVQEKQAMGRFYPNMNLDFSKDENAHWNGTVTTWSGKSYSVRLSYPAAFPYRPPKAYILDPKIERSRHIYPDGHLCLFHKDDKAWQINTTGATVMSWVSLWLHCYEAWLETGDWPRPEADELEISPAY
;
A
#
# COMPACT_ATOMS: atom_id res chain seq x y z
N MET A 1 -35.11 30.88 29.53
CA MET A 1 -34.48 31.29 28.26
C MET A 1 -32.99 30.96 28.35
N ALA A 2 -32.42 30.33 27.32
CA ALA A 2 -31.02 29.93 27.27
C ALA A 2 -30.27 30.78 26.22
N LYS A 3 -28.95 30.89 26.35
CA LYS A 3 -28.10 31.59 25.39
C LYS A 3 -27.33 30.57 24.56
N CYS A 4 -27.45 30.64 23.24
CA CYS A 4 -26.79 29.68 22.35
C CYS A 4 -25.26 29.90 22.42
N PRO A 5 -24.46 28.88 22.74
CA PRO A 5 -23.00 29.04 22.83
C PRO A 5 -22.36 29.34 21.47
N LYS A 6 -23.04 29.02 20.35
CA LYS A 6 -22.54 29.22 18.99
C LYS A 6 -22.79 30.64 18.46
N CYS A 7 -24.06 31.10 18.48
CA CYS A 7 -24.45 32.37 17.88
C CYS A 7 -24.79 33.46 18.91
N LEU A 8 -24.71 33.14 20.20
CA LEU A 8 -24.96 34.04 21.32
C LEU A 8 -26.40 34.60 21.42
N LYS A 9 -27.32 34.17 20.54
CA LYS A 9 -28.75 34.51 20.60
C LYS A 9 -29.41 33.89 21.85
N ILE A 10 -30.35 34.61 22.45
CA ILE A 10 -31.19 34.11 23.55
C ILE A 10 -32.43 33.43 22.95
N PHE A 11 -32.75 32.22 23.37
CA PHE A 11 -33.87 31.43 22.87
C PHE A 11 -34.72 30.83 24.00
N CYS A 12 -36.00 30.55 23.74
CA CYS A 12 -36.88 29.85 24.68
C CYS A 12 -36.81 28.33 24.47
N SER A 13 -37.43 27.56 25.38
CA SER A 13 -37.52 26.10 25.32
C SER A 13 -38.09 25.59 24.00
N ASP A 14 -39.04 26.33 23.42
CA ASP A 14 -39.75 25.92 22.19
C ASP A 14 -38.92 26.14 20.92
N HIS A 15 -37.79 26.84 21.03
CA HIS A 15 -36.81 27.05 19.96
C HIS A 15 -35.47 26.37 20.29
N SER A 16 -35.52 25.33 21.13
CA SER A 16 -34.41 24.45 21.46
C SER A 16 -34.68 23.06 20.87
N ASN A 17 -33.66 22.40 20.33
CA ASN A 17 -33.81 21.02 19.90
C ASN A 17 -33.62 20.10 21.13
N ALA A 18 -34.40 19.03 21.24
CA ALA A 18 -34.61 18.29 22.50
C ALA A 18 -33.34 17.66 23.15
N ASN A 19 -32.17 17.78 22.53
CA ASN A 19 -30.89 17.25 23.01
C ASN A 19 -29.68 18.17 22.69
N SER A 20 -29.86 19.46 22.43
CA SER A 20 -28.72 20.37 22.16
C SER A 20 -28.78 21.66 22.96
N GLU A 21 -27.62 22.12 23.43
CA GLU A 21 -27.43 23.45 24.02
C GLU A 21 -27.53 24.59 22.97
N LEU A 22 -27.79 24.23 21.70
CA LEU A 22 -27.87 25.13 20.56
C LEU A 22 -29.33 25.57 20.33
N CYS A 23 -29.50 26.78 19.80
CA CYS A 23 -30.80 27.18 19.25
C CYS A 23 -31.14 26.32 18.02
N LEU A 24 -32.44 26.24 17.68
CA LEU A 24 -32.95 25.44 16.56
C LEU A 24 -32.16 25.66 15.25
N GLU A 25 -31.95 26.91 14.85
CA GLU A 25 -31.18 27.26 13.65
C GLU A 25 -29.75 26.68 13.66
N CYS A 26 -29.02 26.81 14.77
CA CYS A 26 -27.66 26.28 14.87
C CYS A 26 -27.65 24.75 14.95
N SER A 27 -28.70 24.14 15.52
CA SER A 27 -28.84 22.69 15.58
C SER A 27 -29.10 22.11 14.19
N GLU A 28 -29.94 22.75 13.38
CA GLU A 28 -30.22 22.33 11.99
C GLU A 28 -28.98 22.51 11.11
N GLN A 29 -28.28 23.65 11.23
CA GLN A 29 -27.01 23.86 10.55
C GLN A 29 -25.97 22.78 10.91
N TRP A 30 -25.89 22.41 12.19
CA TRP A 30 -24.99 21.33 12.63
C TRP A 30 -25.38 19.97 12.05
N ALA A 31 -26.68 19.64 12.04
CA ALA A 31 -27.17 18.39 11.45
C ALA A 31 -26.83 18.30 9.95
N ASN A 32 -26.95 19.41 9.21
CA ASN A 32 -26.58 19.48 7.80
C ASN A 32 -25.07 19.25 7.58
N VAL A 33 -24.22 19.83 8.45
CA VAL A 33 -22.77 19.59 8.41
C VAL A 33 -22.43 18.12 8.66
N VAL A 34 -23.07 17.48 9.64
CA VAL A 34 -22.86 16.05 9.94
C VAL A 34 -23.30 15.17 8.77
N ALA A 35 -24.48 15.43 8.20
CA ALA A 35 -24.97 14.68 7.04
C ALA A 35 -24.03 14.81 5.83
N ALA A 36 -23.47 15.99 5.58
CA ALA A 36 -22.53 16.23 4.50
C ALA A 36 -21.15 15.57 4.76
N MET A 37 -20.72 15.45 6.02
CA MET A 37 -19.56 14.65 6.42
C MET A 37 -19.77 13.15 6.18
N GLU A 38 -20.98 12.65 6.44
CA GLU A 38 -21.34 11.24 6.24
C GLU A 38 -21.49 10.87 4.75
N SER A 39 -21.96 11.80 3.90
CA SER A 39 -22.06 11.57 2.45
C SER A 39 -20.71 11.65 1.71
N GLY A 40 -19.67 12.20 2.35
CA GLY A 40 -18.36 12.43 1.74
C GLY A 40 -18.28 13.65 0.84
N GLU A 41 -19.31 14.52 0.86
CA GLU A 41 -19.43 15.71 0.00
C GLU A 41 -18.76 16.97 0.59
N VAL A 42 -17.89 16.82 1.59
CA VAL A 42 -17.21 17.95 2.25
C VAL A 42 -15.70 17.78 2.35
N ALA A 43 -14.99 18.90 2.30
CA ALA A 43 -13.57 19.02 2.60
C ALA A 43 -13.36 19.93 3.83
N ILE A 44 -12.25 19.75 4.55
CA ILE A 44 -11.87 20.61 5.68
C ILE A 44 -10.71 21.52 5.26
N SER A 45 -10.91 22.83 5.35
CA SER A 45 -9.86 23.84 5.15
C SER A 45 -9.68 24.68 6.40
N MET A 46 -8.46 24.74 6.94
CA MET A 46 -8.14 25.64 8.07
C MET A 46 -9.14 25.56 9.24
N GLY A 47 -9.70 24.35 9.50
CA GLY A 47 -10.69 24.11 10.55
C GLY A 47 -12.15 24.46 10.20
N THR A 48 -12.45 24.83 8.96
CA THR A 48 -13.79 25.11 8.45
C THR A 48 -14.24 24.03 7.46
N VAL A 49 -15.50 23.60 7.54
CA VAL A 49 -16.12 22.65 6.61
C VAL A 49 -16.52 23.41 5.35
N ILE A 50 -16.10 22.92 4.19
CA ILE A 50 -16.40 23.49 2.86
C ILE A 50 -17.03 22.40 2.00
N GLY A 51 -18.08 22.73 1.26
CA GLY A 51 -18.69 21.80 0.30
C GLY A 51 -17.74 21.44 -0.84
N THR A 52 -17.77 20.19 -1.29
CA THR A 52 -16.96 19.73 -2.44
C THR A 52 -17.33 20.43 -3.76
N ASP A 53 -18.54 20.99 -3.85
CA ASP A 53 -19.02 21.79 -4.97
C ASP A 53 -18.48 23.23 -4.98
N GLU A 54 -17.94 23.71 -3.85
CA GLU A 54 -17.34 25.03 -3.70
C GLU A 54 -15.83 25.05 -3.95
N ILE A 55 -15.22 23.87 -4.13
CA ILE A 55 -13.80 23.69 -4.37
C ILE A 55 -13.53 23.18 -5.79
N THR A 56 -12.36 23.50 -6.30
CA THR A 56 -11.83 22.99 -7.57
C THR A 56 -10.42 22.50 -7.34
N ILE A 57 -10.05 21.40 -8.01
CA ILE A 57 -8.69 20.86 -7.99
C ILE A 57 -7.93 21.49 -9.15
N LYS A 58 -6.86 22.23 -8.84
CA LYS A 58 -5.97 22.85 -9.83
C LYS A 58 -4.53 22.38 -9.58
N GLY A 59 -4.12 21.34 -10.30
CA GLY A 59 -2.87 20.65 -10.05
C GLY A 59 -2.85 20.05 -8.64
N ASP A 60 -1.78 20.33 -7.89
CA ASP A 60 -1.56 19.82 -6.53
C ASP A 60 -2.31 20.62 -5.46
N SER A 61 -3.22 21.51 -5.84
CA SER A 61 -3.92 22.40 -4.90
C SER A 61 -5.43 22.32 -5.05
N ILE A 62 -6.09 22.22 -3.91
CA ILE A 62 -7.53 22.44 -3.76
C ILE A 62 -7.71 23.93 -3.52
N ILE A 63 -8.51 24.59 -4.36
CA ILE A 63 -8.82 26.02 -4.27
C ILE A 63 -10.34 26.19 -4.21
N THR A 64 -10.82 27.18 -3.47
CA THR A 64 -12.21 27.62 -3.56
C THR A 64 -12.48 28.25 -4.94
N LYS A 65 -13.75 28.34 -5.37
CA LYS A 65 -14.14 29.06 -6.60
C LYS A 65 -13.67 30.52 -6.62
N ASP A 66 -13.58 31.16 -5.46
CA ASP A 66 -13.10 32.54 -5.29
C ASP A 66 -11.56 32.65 -5.34
N GLY A 67 -10.86 31.53 -5.55
CA GLY A 67 -9.42 31.49 -5.75
C GLY A 67 -8.59 31.37 -4.47
N TYR A 68 -9.23 31.25 -3.30
CA TYR A 68 -8.51 31.04 -2.04
C TYR A 68 -8.03 29.59 -1.90
N PRO A 69 -6.77 29.34 -1.51
CA PRO A 69 -6.24 28.00 -1.34
C PRO A 69 -6.86 27.31 -0.11
N VAL A 70 -7.34 26.08 -0.31
CA VAL A 70 -7.94 25.25 0.74
C VAL A 70 -6.90 24.32 1.34
N ALA A 71 -6.21 23.58 0.47
CA ALA A 71 -5.16 22.64 0.86
C ALA A 71 -4.26 22.40 -0.35
N THR A 72 -2.97 22.21 -0.12
CA THR A 72 -2.04 21.71 -1.14
C THR A 72 -1.82 20.23 -0.87
N ILE A 73 -2.20 19.39 -1.82
CA ILE A 73 -1.82 17.98 -1.89
C ILE A 73 -0.33 17.95 -2.24
N LYS A 74 0.53 18.06 -1.23
CA LYS A 74 1.94 17.80 -1.47
C LYS A 74 2.08 16.32 -1.85
N GLU A 75 2.70 16.04 -2.99
CA GLU A 75 3.34 14.75 -3.14
C GLU A 75 4.25 14.54 -1.93
N ASN A 76 4.15 13.38 -1.29
CA ASN A 76 5.05 13.02 -0.18
C ASN A 76 6.46 12.82 -0.75
N THR A 77 7.17 13.92 -1.02
CA THR A 77 8.59 13.92 -1.35
C THR A 77 9.36 13.86 -0.04
N TRP A 78 9.63 12.65 0.42
CA TRP A 78 10.60 12.42 1.50
C TRP A 78 11.98 12.83 0.97
N TYR A 79 12.41 14.07 1.24
CA TYR A 79 13.71 14.63 0.79
C TYR A 79 14.95 13.99 1.43
N ALA A 80 14.80 12.92 2.19
CA ALA A 80 15.92 12.04 2.50
C ALA A 80 15.80 10.83 1.58
N SER A 81 16.84 10.56 0.77
CA SER A 81 17.03 9.21 0.22
C SER A 81 16.78 8.25 1.39
N PRO A 82 15.75 7.39 1.33
CA PRO A 82 15.35 6.60 2.48
C PRO A 82 16.58 5.85 2.94
N LYS A 83 17.08 6.18 4.14
CA LYS A 83 18.24 5.49 4.72
C LYS A 83 17.94 4.01 4.62
N GLN A 84 18.79 3.29 3.89
CA GLN A 84 18.56 1.88 3.62
C GLN A 84 18.25 1.15 4.93
N TRP A 85 17.17 0.37 4.95
CA TRP A 85 16.62 -0.23 6.17
C TRP A 85 17.68 -0.99 6.99
N TYR A 86 18.61 -1.64 6.30
CA TYR A 86 19.68 -2.44 6.92
C TYR A 86 20.74 -1.59 7.63
N ARG A 87 20.86 -0.29 7.29
CA ARG A 87 21.75 0.66 7.98
C ARG A 87 21.16 1.16 9.29
N VAL A 88 19.83 1.24 9.38
CA VAL A 88 19.11 1.76 10.55
C VAL A 88 18.64 0.64 11.47
N LYS A 89 18.29 -0.52 10.91
CA LYS A 89 17.76 -1.69 11.62
C LYS A 89 18.72 -2.88 11.50
N ASN A 90 19.91 -2.77 12.10
CA ASN A 90 20.92 -3.85 12.03
C ASN A 90 20.39 -5.21 12.54
N GLN A 91 19.57 -5.22 13.59
CA GLN A 91 18.98 -6.46 14.10
C GLN A 91 18.09 -7.16 13.06
N LEU A 92 17.35 -6.40 12.27
CA LEU A 92 16.53 -6.94 11.19
C LEU A 92 17.40 -7.55 10.09
N LEU A 93 18.54 -6.91 9.75
CA LEU A 93 19.49 -7.49 8.79
C LEU A 93 20.06 -8.83 9.30
N VAL A 94 20.39 -8.93 10.58
CA VAL A 94 20.86 -10.17 11.20
C VAL A 94 19.79 -11.26 11.12
N GLN A 95 18.53 -10.93 11.42
CA GLN A 95 17.41 -11.87 11.32
C GLN A 95 17.19 -12.36 9.88
N GLU A 96 17.22 -11.45 8.91
CA GLU A 96 17.09 -11.80 7.48
C GLU A 96 18.22 -12.72 7.04
N LYS A 97 19.48 -12.43 7.43
CA LYS A 97 20.64 -13.29 7.12
C LYS A 97 20.53 -14.67 7.77
N GLN A 98 20.10 -14.74 9.03
CA GLN A 98 19.92 -16.01 9.73
C GLN A 98 18.81 -16.86 9.11
N ALA A 99 17.66 -16.25 8.80
CA ALA A 99 16.55 -16.93 8.17
C ALA A 99 16.93 -17.42 6.76
N MET A 100 17.51 -16.54 5.94
CA MET A 100 17.93 -16.91 4.58
C MET A 100 19.02 -17.99 4.60
N GLY A 101 20.05 -17.84 5.42
CA GLY A 101 21.12 -18.84 5.53
C GLY A 101 20.63 -20.20 6.02
N ARG A 102 19.56 -20.25 6.83
CA ARG A 102 18.96 -21.50 7.30
C ARG A 102 18.15 -22.23 6.23
N PHE A 103 17.34 -21.51 5.45
CA PHE A 103 16.37 -22.12 4.55
C PHE A 103 16.79 -22.10 3.07
N TYR A 104 17.64 -21.16 2.69
CA TYR A 104 18.12 -20.95 1.32
C TYR A 104 19.63 -20.62 1.33
N PRO A 105 20.48 -21.57 1.75
CA PRO A 105 21.92 -21.34 1.94
C PRO A 105 22.69 -21.00 0.64
N ASN A 106 22.08 -21.23 -0.52
CA ASN A 106 22.62 -20.88 -1.83
C ASN A 106 22.29 -19.44 -2.27
N MET A 107 21.51 -18.69 -1.48
CA MET A 107 21.21 -17.28 -1.74
C MET A 107 22.31 -16.39 -1.15
N ASN A 108 22.84 -15.49 -1.98
CA ASN A 108 23.88 -14.53 -1.62
C ASN A 108 23.30 -13.12 -1.55
N LEU A 109 23.67 -12.37 -0.50
CA LEU A 109 23.22 -11.00 -0.32
C LEU A 109 24.19 -10.02 -1.01
N ASP A 110 23.65 -9.27 -1.95
CA ASP A 110 24.35 -8.23 -2.69
C ASP A 110 23.66 -6.87 -2.50
N PHE A 111 24.37 -5.80 -2.88
CA PHE A 111 23.87 -4.44 -2.84
C PHE A 111 23.99 -3.81 -4.23
N SER A 112 22.91 -3.20 -4.70
CA SER A 112 22.90 -2.49 -6.00
C SER A 112 23.68 -1.17 -5.92
N LYS A 113 23.90 -0.51 -7.06
CA LYS A 113 24.54 0.81 -7.11
C LYS A 113 23.79 1.86 -6.28
N ASP A 114 22.47 1.74 -6.19
CA ASP A 114 21.61 2.59 -5.37
C ASP A 114 21.47 2.08 -3.93
N GLU A 115 22.37 1.19 -3.52
CA GLU A 115 22.47 0.58 -2.19
C GLU A 115 21.28 -0.31 -1.80
N ASN A 116 20.33 -0.60 -2.70
CA ASN A 116 19.25 -1.55 -2.39
C ASN A 116 19.82 -2.96 -2.20
N ALA A 117 19.48 -3.58 -1.06
CA ALA A 117 19.83 -4.95 -0.74
C ALA A 117 19.02 -5.92 -1.61
N HIS A 118 19.67 -6.96 -2.11
CA HIS A 118 19.00 -8.02 -2.86
C HIS A 118 19.68 -9.36 -2.67
N TRP A 119 18.89 -10.43 -2.56
CA TRP A 119 19.40 -11.79 -2.57
C TRP A 119 19.40 -12.34 -4.00
N ASN A 120 20.51 -12.95 -4.41
CA ASN A 120 20.62 -13.68 -5.67
C ASN A 120 20.95 -15.15 -5.39
N GLY A 121 20.28 -16.07 -6.07
CA GLY A 121 20.60 -17.49 -5.99
C GLY A 121 19.71 -18.30 -6.91
N THR A 122 19.59 -19.59 -6.62
CA THR A 122 18.82 -20.51 -7.47
C THR A 122 17.69 -21.19 -6.71
N VAL A 123 16.60 -21.49 -7.39
CA VAL A 123 15.53 -22.35 -6.88
C VAL A 123 15.34 -23.49 -7.87
N THR A 124 15.47 -24.72 -7.39
CA THR A 124 15.17 -25.92 -8.17
C THR A 124 13.82 -26.46 -7.75
N THR A 125 12.93 -26.66 -8.72
CA THR A 125 11.59 -27.21 -8.50
C THR A 125 11.60 -28.73 -8.52
N TRP A 126 10.48 -29.34 -8.15
CA TRP A 126 10.30 -30.80 -8.17
C TRP A 126 10.54 -31.43 -9.55
N SER A 127 10.24 -30.71 -10.64
CA SER A 127 10.51 -31.17 -12.01
C SER A 127 12.01 -31.26 -12.35
N GLY A 128 12.89 -30.77 -11.47
CA GLY A 128 14.34 -30.67 -11.71
C GLY A 128 14.75 -29.41 -12.45
N LYS A 129 13.80 -28.55 -12.85
CA LYS A 129 14.11 -27.27 -13.48
C LYS A 129 14.67 -26.28 -12.46
N SER A 130 15.70 -25.54 -12.86
CA SER A 130 16.38 -24.58 -11.99
C SER A 130 16.17 -23.16 -12.52
N TYR A 131 15.89 -22.25 -11.59
CA TYR A 131 15.64 -20.84 -11.87
C TYR A 131 16.62 -19.97 -11.10
N SER A 132 17.29 -19.04 -11.77
CA SER A 132 18.00 -17.94 -11.14
C SER A 132 16.99 -16.92 -10.63
N VAL A 133 17.02 -16.64 -9.33
CA VAL A 133 16.04 -15.79 -8.63
C VAL A 133 16.76 -14.60 -7.99
N ARG A 134 16.14 -13.42 -8.11
CA ARG A 134 16.50 -12.23 -7.34
C ARG A 134 15.36 -11.80 -6.43
N LEU A 135 15.63 -11.69 -5.14
CA LEU A 135 14.73 -11.07 -4.17
C LEU A 135 15.25 -9.68 -3.79
N SER A 136 14.57 -8.63 -4.22
CA SER A 136 15.00 -7.23 -4.02
C SER A 136 14.22 -6.56 -2.90
N TYR A 137 14.91 -6.02 -1.89
CA TYR A 137 14.26 -5.26 -0.81
C TYR A 137 14.03 -3.81 -1.23
N PRO A 138 12.84 -3.25 -1.01
CA PRO A 138 12.66 -1.81 -1.09
C PRO A 138 13.33 -1.12 0.11
N ALA A 139 13.74 0.13 -0.05
CA ALA A 139 14.26 0.93 1.05
C ALA A 139 13.24 1.08 2.22
N ALA A 140 11.94 0.97 1.92
CA ALA A 140 10.84 1.01 2.89
C ALA A 140 10.61 -0.31 3.66
N PHE A 141 11.43 -1.34 3.45
CA PHE A 141 11.32 -2.60 4.19
C PHE A 141 11.46 -2.38 5.72
N PRO A 142 10.66 -3.07 6.57
CA PRO A 142 9.68 -4.13 6.26
C PRO A 142 8.25 -3.64 6.03
N TYR A 143 8.01 -2.33 5.91
CA TYR A 143 6.67 -1.79 5.66
C TYR A 143 6.19 -2.02 4.22
N ARG A 144 7.11 -2.31 3.31
CA ARG A 144 6.81 -2.86 2.00
C ARG A 144 7.54 -4.20 1.79
N PRO A 145 6.89 -5.18 1.16
CA PRO A 145 7.48 -6.49 0.91
C PRO A 145 8.63 -6.41 -0.10
N PRO A 146 9.61 -7.34 -0.04
CA PRO A 146 10.55 -7.56 -1.12
C PRO A 146 9.84 -7.98 -2.41
N LYS A 147 10.42 -7.62 -3.56
CA LYS A 147 9.96 -8.06 -4.89
C LYS A 147 10.84 -9.21 -5.39
N ALA A 148 10.22 -10.28 -5.88
CA ALA A 148 10.93 -11.42 -6.44
C ALA A 148 10.90 -11.41 -7.97
N TYR A 149 12.04 -11.67 -8.60
CA TYR A 149 12.22 -11.70 -10.05
C TYR A 149 12.89 -13.01 -10.46
N ILE A 150 12.43 -13.60 -11.56
CA ILE A 150 13.12 -14.72 -12.21
C ILE A 150 14.05 -14.15 -13.27
N LEU A 151 15.35 -14.33 -13.07
CA LEU A 151 16.39 -13.82 -13.96
C LEU A 151 16.64 -14.76 -15.14
N ASP A 152 16.58 -16.07 -14.89
CA ASP A 152 16.86 -17.10 -15.90
C ASP A 152 16.21 -18.45 -15.50
N PRO A 153 15.52 -19.15 -16.40
CA PRO A 153 15.00 -18.63 -17.67
C PRO A 153 13.95 -17.54 -17.40
N LYS A 154 13.96 -16.47 -18.21
CA LYS A 154 12.94 -15.42 -18.10
C LYS A 154 11.55 -16.01 -18.34
N ILE A 155 10.57 -15.50 -17.59
CA ILE A 155 9.15 -15.85 -17.74
C ILE A 155 8.54 -14.95 -18.82
N GLU A 156 8.38 -15.45 -20.03
CA GLU A 156 7.90 -14.64 -21.17
C GLU A 156 6.42 -14.26 -21.03
N ARG A 157 5.65 -15.12 -20.38
CA ARG A 157 4.21 -14.94 -20.14
C ARG A 157 3.78 -15.79 -18.97
N SER A 158 2.98 -15.21 -18.06
CA SER A 158 2.38 -15.97 -16.97
C SER A 158 1.15 -15.26 -16.42
N ARG A 159 0.28 -16.02 -15.76
CA ARG A 159 -0.59 -15.49 -14.72
C ARG A 159 0.25 -15.10 -13.50
N HIS A 160 -0.24 -14.19 -12.67
CA HIS A 160 0.44 -13.79 -11.42
C HIS A 160 1.88 -13.27 -11.59
N ILE A 161 2.11 -12.44 -12.61
CA ILE A 161 3.34 -11.68 -12.80
C ILE A 161 2.99 -10.24 -13.15
N TYR A 162 3.72 -9.27 -12.61
CA TYR A 162 3.49 -7.86 -12.93
C TYR A 162 4.23 -7.43 -14.21
N PRO A 163 3.82 -6.32 -14.85
CA PRO A 163 4.45 -5.85 -16.09
C PRO A 163 5.95 -5.55 -15.98
N ASP A 164 6.46 -5.20 -14.79
CA ASP A 164 7.89 -5.00 -14.49
C ASP A 164 8.63 -6.33 -14.19
N GLY A 165 7.96 -7.47 -14.32
CA GLY A 165 8.55 -8.81 -14.23
C GLY A 165 8.69 -9.39 -12.82
N HIS A 166 8.24 -8.69 -11.78
CA HIS A 166 8.19 -9.31 -10.45
C HIS A 166 6.96 -10.19 -10.28
N LEU A 167 7.12 -11.25 -9.50
CA LEU A 167 6.05 -12.22 -9.24
C LEU A 167 4.96 -11.62 -8.34
N CYS A 168 3.71 -11.94 -8.65
CA CYS A 168 2.58 -11.73 -7.74
C CYS A 168 2.49 -12.92 -6.80
N LEU A 169 2.96 -12.74 -5.56
CA LEU A 169 3.11 -13.84 -4.58
C LEU A 169 1.95 -13.95 -3.59
N PHE A 170 1.19 -12.87 -3.38
CA PHE A 170 0.06 -12.81 -2.46
C PHE A 170 -0.85 -11.65 -2.85
N HIS A 171 -2.15 -11.75 -2.55
CA HIS A 171 -3.07 -10.65 -2.77
C HIS A 171 -2.90 -9.60 -1.67
N LYS A 172 -3.11 -8.31 -2.02
CA LYS A 172 -3.01 -7.20 -1.07
C LYS A 172 -3.95 -7.34 0.14
N ASP A 173 -5.07 -8.04 -0.05
CA ASP A 173 -6.09 -8.23 0.99
C ASP A 173 -5.85 -9.48 1.87
N ASP A 174 -4.95 -10.38 1.46
CA ASP A 174 -4.70 -11.65 2.17
C ASP A 174 -3.98 -11.46 3.51
N LYS A 175 -3.50 -10.24 3.80
CA LYS A 175 -2.65 -9.93 4.96
C LYS A 175 -1.44 -10.89 5.10
N ALA A 176 -1.03 -11.55 4.01
CA ALA A 176 0.01 -12.56 4.01
C ALA A 176 1.38 -11.97 4.38
N TRP A 177 1.68 -10.76 3.87
CA TRP A 177 2.84 -9.99 4.30
C TRP A 177 2.57 -9.26 5.61
N GLN A 178 3.44 -9.46 6.59
CA GLN A 178 3.48 -8.75 7.86
C GLN A 178 4.90 -8.21 8.10
N ILE A 179 5.03 -7.22 8.98
CA ILE A 179 6.34 -6.58 9.27
C ILE A 179 7.39 -7.53 9.88
N ASN A 180 6.95 -8.68 10.38
CA ASN A 180 7.80 -9.76 10.92
C ASN A 180 8.00 -10.92 9.93
N THR A 181 7.42 -10.85 8.74
CA THR A 181 7.67 -11.81 7.66
C THR A 181 9.09 -11.61 7.14
N THR A 182 9.82 -12.72 6.94
CA THR A 182 11.20 -12.68 6.47
C THR A 182 11.29 -12.86 4.97
N GLY A 183 12.38 -12.42 4.35
CA GLY A 183 12.69 -12.72 2.95
C GLY A 183 12.76 -14.21 2.66
N ALA A 184 13.17 -15.04 3.64
CA ALA A 184 13.14 -16.49 3.50
C ALA A 184 11.71 -17.03 3.34
N THR A 185 10.73 -16.47 4.07
CA THR A 185 9.31 -16.80 3.86
C THR A 185 8.84 -16.42 2.46
N VAL A 186 9.26 -15.25 1.96
CA VAL A 186 8.94 -14.82 0.59
C VAL A 186 9.55 -15.78 -0.43
N MET A 187 10.77 -16.27 -0.21
CA MET A 187 11.38 -17.31 -1.07
C MET A 187 10.60 -18.63 -1.07
N SER A 188 9.93 -18.98 0.04
CA SER A 188 9.02 -20.14 0.06
C SER A 188 7.79 -19.91 -0.82
N TRP A 189 7.27 -18.68 -0.85
CA TRP A 189 6.21 -18.31 -1.80
C TRP A 189 6.69 -18.31 -3.24
N VAL A 190 7.92 -17.85 -3.51
CA VAL A 190 8.54 -17.94 -4.85
C VAL A 190 8.66 -19.39 -5.29
N SER A 191 9.13 -20.28 -4.41
CA SER A 191 9.20 -21.71 -4.72
C SER A 191 7.82 -22.29 -5.03
N LEU A 192 6.81 -21.98 -4.22
CA LEU A 192 5.42 -22.40 -4.49
C LEU A 192 4.91 -21.86 -5.84
N TRP A 193 5.16 -20.58 -6.12
CA TRP A 193 4.78 -19.93 -7.37
C TRP A 193 5.39 -20.65 -8.58
N LEU A 194 6.68 -21.02 -8.52
CA LEU A 194 7.35 -21.75 -9.60
C LEU A 194 6.74 -23.13 -9.85
N HIS A 195 6.33 -23.85 -8.80
CA HIS A 195 5.62 -25.13 -8.96
C HIS A 195 4.23 -24.92 -9.57
N CYS A 196 3.52 -23.86 -9.18
CA CYS A 196 2.21 -23.53 -9.76
C CYS A 196 2.35 -23.14 -11.24
N TYR A 197 3.38 -22.37 -11.58
CA TYR A 197 3.72 -22.00 -12.94
C TYR A 197 4.02 -23.20 -13.81
N GLU A 198 4.82 -24.16 -13.33
CA GLU A 198 5.11 -25.39 -14.06
C GLU A 198 3.86 -26.25 -14.29
N ALA A 199 3.05 -26.43 -13.24
CA ALA A 199 1.77 -27.13 -13.37
C ALA A 199 0.86 -26.45 -14.39
N TRP A 200 0.78 -25.12 -14.36
CA TRP A 200 -0.02 -24.35 -15.30
C TRP A 200 0.47 -24.50 -16.75
N LEU A 201 1.79 -24.51 -16.99
CA LEU A 201 2.33 -24.77 -18.32
C LEU A 201 1.98 -26.18 -18.83
N GLU A 202 1.87 -27.16 -17.93
CA GLU A 202 1.55 -28.55 -18.27
C GLU A 202 0.05 -28.76 -18.51
N THR A 203 -0.80 -28.19 -17.66
CA THR A 203 -2.24 -28.49 -17.63
C THR A 203 -3.10 -27.40 -18.29
N GLY A 204 -2.61 -26.17 -18.39
CA GLY A 204 -3.41 -24.99 -18.70
C GLY A 204 -4.14 -24.37 -17.49
N ASP A 205 -4.18 -25.07 -16.36
CA ASP A 205 -4.94 -24.68 -15.16
C ASP A 205 -4.00 -24.31 -14.00
N TRP A 206 -4.26 -23.18 -13.33
CA TRP A 206 -3.49 -22.76 -12.18
C TRP A 206 -3.96 -23.53 -10.94
N PRO A 207 -3.09 -24.22 -10.19
CA PRO A 207 -3.49 -25.17 -9.17
C PRO A 207 -3.94 -24.52 -7.85
N ARG A 208 -4.02 -23.20 -7.78
CA ARG A 208 -4.37 -22.42 -6.58
C ARG A 208 -5.51 -21.46 -6.88
N PRO A 209 -6.32 -21.08 -5.87
CA PRO A 209 -7.33 -20.03 -6.05
C PRO A 209 -6.69 -18.73 -6.54
N GLU A 210 -7.31 -18.13 -7.54
CA GLU A 210 -6.90 -16.86 -8.14
C GLU A 210 -8.08 -15.87 -8.12
N ALA A 211 -7.76 -14.58 -8.02
CA ALA A 211 -8.77 -13.52 -8.09
C ALA A 211 -9.10 -13.14 -9.55
N ASP A 212 -8.12 -13.31 -10.44
CA ASP A 212 -8.22 -13.07 -11.86
C ASP A 212 -7.28 -14.04 -12.61
N GLU A 213 -7.63 -14.35 -13.85
CA GLU A 213 -6.86 -15.24 -14.74
C GLU A 213 -6.02 -14.44 -15.76
N LEU A 214 -5.68 -13.17 -15.44
CA LEU A 214 -5.02 -12.29 -16.40
C LEU A 214 -3.60 -12.75 -16.68
N GLU A 215 -3.32 -12.98 -17.96
CA GLU A 215 -1.99 -13.32 -18.44
C GLU A 215 -1.21 -12.06 -18.83
N ILE A 216 0.01 -11.94 -18.30
CA ILE A 216 0.87 -10.78 -18.54
C ILE A 216 2.18 -11.27 -19.16
N SER A 217 2.63 -10.55 -20.19
CA SER A 217 3.99 -10.65 -20.75
C SER A 217 4.83 -9.49 -20.24
N PRO A 218 5.79 -9.72 -19.32
CA PRO A 218 6.58 -8.66 -18.73
C PRO A 218 7.47 -7.92 -19.74
N ALA A 219 7.62 -6.61 -19.54
CA ALA A 219 8.59 -5.79 -20.25
C ALA A 219 9.90 -5.77 -19.43
N TYR A 220 10.76 -6.76 -19.68
CA TYR A 220 12.07 -6.86 -19.03
C TYR A 220 13.07 -5.78 -19.47
#